data_AF-A0A915DAF2-F1
#
_entry.id   AF-A0A915DAF2-F1
#
_cell.length_a   1.000
_cell.length_b   1.000
_cell.length_c   1.000
_cell.angle_alpha   90.00
_cell.angle_beta   90.00
_cell.angle_gamma   90.00
#
_symmetry.space_group_name_H-M   'P 1'
#
loop_
_entity.id
_entity.type
_entity.pdbx_description
1 polymer ?
#
loop_
_entity_poly.entity_id
_entity_poly.type
_entity_poly.pdbx_seq_one_letter_code
_entity_poly.pdbx_strand_id
1 'polypeptide(L)'
;MSRKLTDSAKAKRKKKKNRKIEKAEDLPNHIKHSMIEGLYRIGWDAPKIIKETGLGKSTVYDNLKRFEKRGTCTPANDEATKLRATAWAKKYGSSSAAKKFKVDQELVKEWMKEKHCGF
;
A
#
# COMPACT_ATOMS: atom_id res chain seq x y z
N MET A 1 -35.17 -19.70 10.28
CA MET A 1 -34.77 -19.47 11.69
C MET A 1 -33.43 -18.73 11.73
N SER A 2 -33.41 -17.44 12.05
CA SER A 2 -32.14 -16.70 12.21
C SER A 2 -31.46 -17.13 13.53
N ARG A 3 -30.19 -17.54 13.46
CA ARG A 3 -29.44 -17.94 14.67
C ARG A 3 -29.21 -16.71 15.55
N LYS A 4 -29.63 -16.78 16.82
CA LYS A 4 -29.34 -15.74 17.81
C LYS A 4 -27.82 -15.65 18.05
N LEU A 5 -27.30 -14.43 18.16
CA LEU A 5 -25.90 -14.17 18.49
C LEU A 5 -25.57 -14.64 19.91
N THR A 6 -24.46 -15.36 20.06
CA THR A 6 -23.93 -15.76 21.36
C THR A 6 -23.45 -14.56 22.15
N ASP A 7 -23.47 -14.64 23.48
CA ASP A 7 -23.08 -13.51 24.34
C ASP A 7 -21.60 -13.14 24.20
N SER A 8 -20.74 -14.12 23.91
CA SER A 8 -19.33 -13.90 23.52
C SER A 8 -19.21 -13.02 22.27
N ALA A 9 -20.03 -13.25 21.26
CA ALA A 9 -20.02 -12.45 20.04
C ALA A 9 -20.59 -11.04 20.27
N LYS A 10 -21.61 -10.88 21.12
CA LYS A 10 -22.11 -9.56 21.57
C LYS A 10 -21.02 -8.79 22.33
N ALA A 11 -20.29 -9.45 23.23
CA ALA A 11 -19.22 -8.85 24.01
C ALA A 11 -18.05 -8.40 23.12
N LYS A 12 -17.63 -9.21 22.13
CA LYS A 12 -16.60 -8.82 21.15
C LYS A 12 -17.04 -7.60 20.32
N ARG A 13 -18.32 -7.53 19.92
CA ARG A 13 -18.88 -6.36 19.21
C ARG A 13 -18.88 -5.10 20.08
N LYS A 14 -19.30 -5.20 21.36
CA LYS A 14 -19.23 -4.09 22.33
C LYS A 14 -17.78 -3.62 22.52
N LYS A 15 -16.85 -4.54 22.73
CA LYS A 15 -15.42 -4.22 22.90
C LYS A 15 -14.84 -3.53 21.65
N LYS A 16 -15.22 -3.97 20.44
CA LYS A 16 -14.78 -3.34 19.18
C LYS A 16 -15.35 -1.93 19.02
N LYS A 17 -16.64 -1.71 19.35
CA LYS A 17 -17.28 -0.39 19.32
C LYS A 17 -16.64 0.60 20.29
N ASN A 18 -16.18 0.13 21.45
CA ASN A 18 -15.62 0.98 22.50
C ASN A 18 -14.11 1.19 22.40
N ARG A 19 -13.44 0.75 21.33
CA ARG A 19 -11.99 1.00 21.17
C ARG A 19 -11.78 2.49 20.93
N LYS A 20 -10.98 3.14 21.76
CA LYS A 20 -10.43 4.46 21.47
C LYS A 20 -9.44 4.28 20.32
N ILE A 21 -9.75 4.87 19.18
CA ILE A 21 -8.85 4.93 18.03
C ILE A 21 -8.24 6.33 18.10
N GLU A 22 -6.97 6.38 18.45
CA GLU A 22 -6.19 7.63 18.37
C GLU A 22 -6.01 8.00 16.91
N LYS A 23 -6.05 9.30 16.60
CA LYS A 23 -5.77 9.76 15.24
C LYS A 23 -4.27 9.59 14.98
N ALA A 24 -3.91 9.33 13.73
CA ALA A 24 -2.52 9.17 13.34
C ALA A 24 -1.67 10.43 13.64
N GLU A 25 -2.28 11.61 13.60
CA GLU A 25 -1.68 12.90 13.97
C GLU A 25 -1.28 12.99 15.45
N ASP A 26 -1.94 12.25 16.34
CA ASP A 26 -1.68 12.30 17.79
C ASP A 26 -0.59 11.29 18.21
N LEU A 27 -0.15 10.44 17.28
CA LEU A 27 0.87 9.43 17.56
C LEU A 27 2.26 10.05 17.76
N PRO A 28 3.10 9.44 18.62
CA PRO A 28 4.51 9.78 18.74
C PRO A 28 5.25 9.73 17.39
N ASN A 29 6.18 10.66 17.16
CA ASN A 29 6.90 10.77 15.89
C ASN A 29 7.62 9.48 15.48
N HIS A 30 8.22 8.74 16.42
CA HIS A 30 8.90 7.48 16.12
C HIS A 30 7.96 6.41 15.53
N ILE A 31 6.67 6.42 15.90
CA ILE A 31 5.64 5.55 15.33
C ILE A 31 5.26 6.06 13.94
N LYS A 32 5.06 7.37 13.78
CA LYS A 32 4.75 7.96 12.47
C LYS A 32 5.83 7.68 11.43
N HIS A 33 7.11 7.69 11.82
CA HIS A 33 8.22 7.36 10.93
C HIS A 33 8.15 5.92 10.40
N SER A 34 7.81 4.94 11.24
CA SER A 34 7.65 3.55 10.79
C SER A 34 6.40 3.37 9.92
N MET A 35 5.37 4.20 10.14
CA MET A 35 4.18 4.22 9.28
C MET A 35 4.48 4.67 7.84
N ILE A 36 5.44 5.57 7.61
CA ILE A 36 5.80 6.03 6.24
C ILE A 36 6.13 4.84 5.35
N GLU A 37 6.96 3.91 5.84
CA GLU A 37 7.38 2.73 5.08
C GLU A 37 6.18 1.82 4.78
N GLY A 38 5.35 1.55 5.78
CA GLY A 38 4.15 0.73 5.63
C GLY A 38 3.16 1.31 4.64
N LEU A 39 2.87 2.62 4.74
CA LEU A 39 1.95 3.32 3.86
C LEU A 39 2.50 3.38 2.43
N TYR A 40 3.79 3.64 2.26
CA TYR A 40 4.43 3.65 0.95
C TYR A 40 4.36 2.27 0.27
N ARG A 41 4.59 1.18 1.02
CA ARG A 41 4.44 -0.20 0.51
C ARG A 41 3.03 -0.58 0.10
N ILE A 42 2.02 0.05 0.70
CA ILE A 42 0.61 -0.13 0.32
C ILE A 42 0.27 0.66 -0.95
N GLY A 43 1.21 1.47 -1.46
CA GLY A 43 1.05 2.28 -2.67
C GLY A 43 0.46 3.66 -2.41
N TRP A 44 0.61 4.20 -1.21
CA TRP A 44 0.19 5.57 -0.92
C TRP A 44 1.23 6.58 -1.39
N ASP A 45 0.76 7.66 -2.02
CA ASP A 45 1.62 8.76 -2.47
C ASP A 45 2.08 9.66 -1.32
N ALA A 46 3.22 10.33 -1.51
CA ALA A 46 3.80 11.25 -0.52
C ALA A 46 2.82 12.31 0.01
N PRO A 47 1.99 12.99 -0.82
CA PRO A 47 1.03 13.98 -0.33
C PRO A 47 -0.02 13.37 0.60
N LYS A 48 -0.45 12.15 0.30
CA LYS A 48 -1.43 11.42 1.10
C LYS A 48 -0.84 10.99 2.44
N ILE A 49 0.42 10.52 2.45
CA ILE A 49 1.15 10.17 3.66
C ILE A 49 1.37 11.39 4.56
N ILE A 50 1.72 12.54 3.98
CA ILE A 50 1.90 13.81 4.71
C ILE A 50 0.59 14.18 5.42
N LYS A 51 -0.53 14.14 4.70
CA LYS A 51 -1.85 14.49 5.25
C LYS A 51 -2.26 13.56 6.39
N GLU A 52 -2.00 12.26 6.28
CA GLU A 52 -2.42 11.27 7.28
C GLU A 52 -1.52 11.27 8.53
N THR A 53 -0.21 11.43 8.35
CA THR A 53 0.77 11.33 9.44
C THR A 53 1.02 12.67 10.13
N GLY A 54 0.70 13.79 9.49
CA GLY A 54 1.04 15.13 9.95
C GLY A 54 2.55 15.41 9.97
N LEU A 55 3.37 14.56 9.32
CA LEU A 55 4.81 14.74 9.25
C LEU A 55 5.20 15.81 8.22
N GLY A 56 6.32 16.49 8.48
CA GLY A 56 6.86 17.50 7.57
C GLY A 56 7.17 16.92 6.19
N LYS A 57 6.96 17.75 5.16
CA LYS A 57 7.19 17.37 3.76
C LYS A 57 8.60 16.80 3.56
N SER A 58 9.64 17.52 4.02
CA SER A 58 11.04 17.08 3.92
C SER A 58 11.25 15.68 4.50
N THR A 59 10.72 15.45 5.71
CA THR A 59 10.83 14.17 6.40
C THR A 59 10.23 13.02 5.60
N VAL A 60 9.05 13.21 5.00
CA VAL A 60 8.41 12.16 4.20
C VAL A 60 9.24 11.87 2.95
N TYR A 61 9.58 12.89 2.16
CA TYR A 61 10.35 12.71 0.93
C TYR A 61 11.76 12.13 1.16
N ASP A 62 12.45 12.53 2.24
CA ASP A 62 13.76 11.99 2.59
C ASP A 62 13.69 10.50 2.93
N ASN A 63 12.63 10.06 3.62
CA ASN A 63 12.41 8.65 3.92
C ASN A 63 12.08 7.86 2.65
N LEU A 64 11.21 8.38 1.77
CA LEU A 64 10.91 7.74 0.49
C LEU A 64 12.16 7.54 -0.36
N LYS A 65 12.99 8.59 -0.50
CA LYS A 65 14.28 8.53 -1.22
C LYS A 65 15.23 7.49 -0.60
N ARG A 66 15.23 7.36 0.74
CA ARG A 66 16.01 6.32 1.44
C ARG A 66 15.49 4.92 1.14
N PHE A 67 14.17 4.73 1.07
CA PHE A 67 13.57 3.42 0.77
C PHE A 67 13.85 2.99 -0.67
N GLU A 68 13.79 3.93 -1.61
CA GLU A 68 14.15 3.71 -3.01
C GLU A 68 15.63 3.34 -3.14
N LYS A 69 16.54 4.11 -2.50
CA LYS A 69 17.98 3.83 -2.53
C LYS A 69 18.34 2.47 -1.92
N ARG A 70 17.60 2.03 -0.89
CA ARG A 70 17.82 0.73 -0.23
C ARG A 70 17.14 -0.43 -0.96
N GLY A 71 16.23 -0.16 -1.91
CA GLY A 71 15.39 -1.17 -2.54
C GLY A 71 14.42 -1.87 -1.59
N THR A 72 14.18 -1.33 -0.38
CA THR A 72 13.32 -1.95 0.64
C THR A 72 11.84 -1.68 0.39
N CYS A 73 11.53 -0.69 -0.44
CA CYS A 73 10.19 -0.43 -0.95
C CYS A 73 10.31 -0.07 -2.43
N THR A 74 10.01 -1.02 -3.31
CA THR A 74 9.76 -0.69 -4.72
C THR A 74 8.38 -0.04 -4.79
N PRO A 75 8.25 1.21 -5.27
CA PRO A 75 6.92 1.75 -5.59
C PRO A 75 6.21 0.78 -6.54
N ALA A 76 4.89 0.71 -6.43
CA ALA A 76 4.06 -0.13 -7.31
C ALA A 76 4.30 0.15 -8.81
N ASN A 77 4.79 1.37 -9.12
CA ASN A 77 5.11 1.87 -10.46
C ASN A 77 6.61 1.85 -10.80
N ASP A 78 7.44 1.12 -10.06
CA ASP A 78 8.85 0.93 -10.42
C ASP A 78 8.96 0.19 -11.77
N GLU A 79 9.84 0.65 -12.65
CA GLU A 79 10.06 0.08 -13.99
C GLU A 79 10.44 -1.41 -13.90
N ALA A 80 11.15 -1.79 -12.83
CA ALA A 80 11.45 -3.17 -12.51
C ALA A 80 10.19 -3.99 -12.15
N THR A 81 9.25 -3.41 -11.41
CA THR A 81 7.95 -4.04 -11.10
C THR A 81 7.09 -4.16 -12.35
N LYS A 82 7.06 -3.12 -13.20
CA LYS A 82 6.39 -3.14 -14.51
C LYS A 82 6.93 -4.25 -15.41
N LEU A 83 8.25 -4.39 -15.54
CA LEU A 83 8.88 -5.47 -16.31
C LEU A 83 8.56 -6.86 -15.75
N ARG A 84 8.64 -7.03 -14.42
CA ARG A 84 8.32 -8.33 -13.79
C ARG A 84 6.83 -8.67 -13.89
N ALA A 85 5.94 -7.69 -13.72
CA ALA A 85 4.51 -7.86 -13.82
C ALA A 85 4.07 -8.20 -15.25
N THR A 86 4.61 -7.50 -16.26
CA THR A 86 4.34 -7.78 -17.67
C THR A 86 4.90 -9.14 -18.10
N ALA A 87 6.11 -9.50 -17.69
CA ALA A 87 6.68 -10.83 -17.95
C ALA A 87 5.86 -11.96 -17.32
N TRP A 88 5.40 -11.78 -16.08
CA TRP A 88 4.51 -12.73 -15.41
C TRP A 88 3.15 -12.81 -16.07
N ALA A 89 2.57 -11.68 -16.46
CA ALA A 89 1.27 -11.59 -17.12
C ALA A 89 1.27 -12.28 -18.49
N LYS A 90 2.38 -12.23 -19.24
CA LYS A 90 2.54 -13.00 -20.49
C LYS A 90 2.44 -14.51 -20.28
N LYS A 91 2.90 -15.01 -19.13
CA LYS A 91 2.92 -16.45 -18.83
C LYS A 91 1.67 -16.95 -18.09
N TYR A 92 1.10 -16.13 -17.22
CA TYR A 92 0.05 -16.55 -16.27
C TYR A 92 -1.21 -15.67 -16.27
N GLY A 93 -1.26 -14.65 -17.13
CA GLY A 93 -2.38 -13.72 -17.25
C GLY A 93 -2.28 -12.49 -16.33
N SER A 94 -2.92 -11.39 -16.77
CA SER A 94 -2.88 -10.08 -16.09
C SER A 94 -3.50 -10.10 -14.69
N SER A 95 -4.54 -10.91 -14.45
CA SER A 95 -5.16 -11.05 -13.13
C SER A 95 -4.24 -11.74 -12.11
N SER A 96 -3.42 -12.70 -12.55
CA SER A 96 -2.43 -13.38 -11.72
C SER A 96 -1.27 -12.45 -11.37
N ALA A 97 -0.80 -11.66 -12.34
CA ALA A 97 0.23 -10.66 -12.12
C ALA A 97 -0.24 -9.56 -11.15
N ALA A 98 -1.45 -9.02 -11.33
CA ALA A 98 -2.03 -8.02 -10.43
C ALA A 98 -2.02 -8.47 -8.97
N LYS A 99 -2.44 -9.72 -8.71
CA LYS A 99 -2.42 -10.30 -7.35
C LYS A 99 -1.00 -10.49 -6.81
N LYS A 100 -0.07 -10.97 -7.64
CA LYS A 100 1.31 -11.25 -7.21
C LYS A 100 2.10 -9.98 -6.88
N PHE A 101 1.93 -8.95 -7.72
CA PHE A 101 2.67 -7.69 -7.60
C PHE A 101 1.89 -6.59 -6.87
N LYS A 102 0.66 -6.88 -6.42
CA LYS A 102 -0.23 -5.94 -5.71
C LYS A 102 -0.44 -4.63 -6.49
N VAL A 103 -0.61 -4.76 -7.79
CA VAL A 103 -0.87 -3.67 -8.73
C VAL A 103 -2.27 -3.85 -9.31
N ASP A 104 -2.87 -2.76 -9.79
CA ASP A 104 -4.17 -2.83 -10.46
C ASP A 104 -4.07 -3.68 -11.74
N GLN A 105 -5.08 -4.51 -12.00
CA GLN A 105 -5.14 -5.32 -13.19
C GLN A 105 -5.24 -4.47 -14.46
N GLU A 106 -5.95 -3.34 -14.41
CA GLU A 106 -6.06 -2.45 -15.56
C GLU A 106 -4.70 -1.81 -15.89
N LEU A 107 -3.95 -1.41 -14.87
CA LEU A 107 -2.58 -0.90 -15.00
C LEU A 107 -1.63 -1.92 -15.64
N VAL A 108 -1.73 -3.20 -15.26
CA VAL A 108 -0.94 -4.28 -15.90
C VAL A 108 -1.32 -4.47 -17.36
N LYS A 109 -2.61 -4.35 -17.71
CA LYS A 109 -3.06 -4.43 -19.11
C LYS A 109 -2.56 -3.23 -19.91
N GLU A 110 -2.54 -2.04 -19.33
CA GLU A 110 -1.96 -0.84 -19.95
C GLU A 110 -0.46 -1.01 -20.21
N TRP A 111 0.30 -1.48 -19.23
CA TRP A 111 1.73 -1.78 -19.41
C TRP A 111 2.01 -2.85 -20.46
N MET A 112 1.11 -3.80 -20.65
CA MET A 112 1.20 -4.79 -21.72
C MET A 112 0.87 -4.20 -23.11
N LYS A 113 0.02 -3.18 -23.17
CA LYS A 113 -0.38 -2.49 -24.41
C LYS A 113 0.63 -1.45 -24.86
N GLU A 114 1.36 -0.86 -23.91
CA GLU A 114 2.55 -0.04 -24.19
C GLU A 114 3.60 -0.93 -24.87
N LYS A 115 3.49 -1.08 -26.19
CA LYS A 115 4.62 -1.50 -27.00
C LYS A 115 5.72 -0.48 -26.74
N HIS A 116 6.92 -0.96 -26.39
CA HIS A 116 8.14 -0.17 -26.49
C HIS A 116 8.15 0.50 -27.87
N CYS A 117 7.77 1.77 -27.94
CA CYS A 117 8.28 2.65 -28.97
C CYS A 117 9.76 2.72 -28.66
N GLY A 118 10.56 2.09 -29.53
CA GLY A 118 11.98 1.92 -29.32
C GLY A 118 12.70 3.25 -29.17
N PHE A 119 13.80 3.21 -28.43
CA PHE A 119 15.13 3.52 -28.94
C PHE A 119 16.15 2.74 -28.10
#